data_AF-A0AB37M7Y9-F1
#
_entry.id   AF-A0AB37M7Y9-F1
#
_cell.length_a   1.000
_cell.length_b   1.000
_cell.length_c   1.000
_cell.angle_alpha   90.00
_cell.angle_beta   90.00
_cell.angle_gamma   90.00
#
_symmetry.space_group_name_H-M   'P 1'
#
loop_
_entity.id
_entity.type
_entity.pdbx_description
1 polymer ?
#
loop_
_entity_poly.entity_id
_entity_poly.type
_entity_poly.pdbx_seq_one_letter_code
_entity_poly.pdbx_strand_id
1 'polypeptide(L)' 'MKQIKANIAVSLDGFIATPDNELDWMPQNVRTLLNKEYETTNYLLLGANTYTCIFEHWGGWPYKSKK' A
#
# COMPACT_ATOMS: atom_id res chain seq x y z
N MET A 1 3.89 14.62 19.52
CA MET A 1 2.94 13.50 19.70
C MET A 1 3.08 12.55 18.50
N LYS A 2 3.03 11.23 18.70
CA LYS A 2 2.99 10.28 17.57
C LYS A 2 1.58 10.32 16.96
N GLN A 3 1.47 10.50 15.65
CA GLN A 3 0.20 10.52 14.93
C GLN A 3 0.03 9.22 14.14
N ILE A 4 -1.19 8.70 14.14
CA ILE A 4 -1.61 7.66 13.21
C ILE A 4 -2.08 8.38 11.94
N LYS A 5 -1.55 7.97 10.79
CA LYS A 5 -1.90 8.53 9.48
C LYS A 5 -2.33 7.39 8.56
N ALA A 6 -3.33 7.67 7.73
CA ALA A 6 -3.75 6.79 6.65
C ALA A 6 -3.35 7.43 5.32
N ASN A 7 -2.54 6.74 4.54
CA ASN A 7 -2.14 7.15 3.19
C ASN A 7 -2.62 6.08 2.21
N ILE A 8 -3.63 6.41 1.42
CA ILE A 8 -4.34 5.45 0.56
C ILE A 8 -4.52 6.09 -0.82
N ALA A 9 -4.25 5.33 -1.89
CA ALA A 9 -4.66 5.71 -3.23
C ALA A 9 -6.06 5.15 -3.50
N VAL A 10 -6.92 6.01 -4.05
CA VAL A 10 -8.29 5.65 -4.44
C VAL A 10 -8.54 6.09 -5.89
N SER A 11 -9.35 5.34 -6.61
CA SER A 11 -9.91 5.75 -7.89
C SER A 11 -10.86 6.94 -7.70
N LEU A 12 -11.27 7.55 -8.82
CA LEU A 12 -12.20 8.69 -8.79
C LEU A 12 -13.55 8.35 -8.13
N ASP A 13 -14.00 7.11 -8.32
CA ASP A 13 -15.23 6.53 -7.76
C ASP A 13 -15.02 5.85 -6.40
N GLY A 14 -13.81 5.93 -5.83
CA GLY A 14 -13.55 5.59 -4.42
C GLY A 14 -13.12 4.14 -4.15
N PHE A 15 -12.70 3.39 -5.17
CA PHE A 15 -12.18 2.03 -5.03
C PHE A 15 -10.66 2.00 -4.92
N ILE A 16 -10.12 1.00 -4.23
CA ILE A 16 -8.67 0.83 -4.01
C ILE A 16 -8.05 -0.29 -4.85
N ALA A 17 -8.89 -1.18 -5.39
CA ALA A 17 -8.51 -2.31 -6.23
C ALA A 17 -9.64 -2.57 -7.23
N THR A 18 -9.29 -3.16 -8.36
CA THR A 18 -10.26 -3.65 -9.35
C THR A 18 -10.96 -4.93 -8.84
N PRO A 19 -12.08 -5.37 -9.46
CA PRO A 19 -12.82 -6.56 -9.01
C PRO A 19 -12.01 -7.87 -8.99
N ASP A 20 -10.93 -7.95 -9.75
CA ASP A 20 -9.96 -9.05 -9.78
C ASP A 20 -8.82 -8.90 -8.75
N ASN A 21 -8.88 -7.89 -7.86
CA ASN A 21 -7.88 -7.53 -6.84
C ASN A 21 -6.55 -6.97 -7.37
N GLU A 22 -6.51 -6.58 -8.64
CA GLU A 22 -5.33 -5.97 -9.26
C GLU A 22 -5.21 -4.47 -8.94
N LEU A 23 -3.98 -3.95 -9.13
CA LEU A 23 -3.61 -2.55 -8.85
C LEU A 23 -3.09 -1.82 -10.11
N ASP A 24 -3.37 -2.37 -11.29
CA ASP A 24 -2.94 -1.87 -12.61
C ASP A 24 -3.52 -0.49 -12.95
N TRP A 25 -4.71 -0.19 -12.44
CA TRP A 25 -5.37 1.11 -12.58
C TRP A 25 -4.54 2.28 -12.00
N MET A 26 -3.68 2.00 -11.03
CA MET A 26 -2.94 3.03 -10.30
C MET A 26 -1.73 3.56 -11.12
N PRO A 27 -1.71 4.85 -11.48
CA PRO A 27 -0.62 5.44 -12.25
C PRO A 27 0.74 5.41 -11.52
N GLN A 28 1.83 5.38 -12.29
CA GLN A 28 3.18 5.25 -11.74
C GLN A 28 3.58 6.40 -10.79
N ASN A 29 3.14 7.64 -11.05
CA ASN A 29 3.41 8.77 -10.16
C ASN A 29 2.75 8.59 -8.78
N VAL A 30 1.56 8.00 -8.72
CA VAL A 30 0.87 7.71 -7.46
C VAL A 30 1.61 6.61 -6.69
N ARG A 31 2.08 5.56 -7.39
CA ARG A 31 2.93 4.50 -6.79
C ARG A 31 4.19 5.08 -6.15
N THR A 32 4.86 6.01 -6.85
CA THR A 32 6.06 6.68 -6.34
C THR A 32 5.78 7.51 -5.08
N LEU A 33 4.64 8.21 -5.02
CA LEU A 33 4.25 8.99 -3.84
C LEU A 33 3.98 8.08 -2.63
N LEU A 34 3.27 6.97 -2.81
CA LEU A 34 3.03 6.01 -1.73
C LEU A 34 4.33 5.38 -1.23
N ASN A 35 5.24 5.03 -2.13
CA ASN A 35 6.55 4.47 -1.76
C ASN A 35 7.38 5.45 -0.92
N LYS A 36 7.37 6.75 -1.25
CA LYS A 36 8.06 7.78 -0.47
C LYS A 36 7.52 7.87 0.96
N GLU A 37 6.20 7.80 1.11
CA GLU A 37 5.55 7.88 2.42
C GLU A 37 5.78 6.60 3.24
N TYR A 38 5.85 5.47 2.56
CA TYR A 38 6.27 4.20 3.14
C TYR A 38 7.74 4.27 3.64
N GLU A 39 8.68 4.79 2.84
CA GLU A 39 10.11 4.85 3.21
C GLU A 39 10.35 5.64 4.50
N THR A 40 9.62 6.74 4.66
CA THR A 40 9.71 7.64 5.82
C THR A 40 9.02 7.11 7.08
N THR A 41 8.20 6.06 6.97
CA THR A 41 7.41 5.52 8.08
C THR A 41 8.12 4.36 8.78
N ASN A 42 8.04 4.30 10.11
CA ASN A 42 8.72 3.25 10.89
C ASN A 42 7.88 1.98 11.13
N TYR A 43 6.56 2.13 11.17
CA TYR A 43 5.60 1.07 11.52
C TYR A 43 4.41 1.10 10.57
N LEU A 44 3.91 -0.07 10.20
CA LEU A 44 2.74 -0.21 9.33
C LEU A 44 1.64 -0.97 10.05
N LEU A 45 0.40 -0.48 9.89
CA LEU A 45 -0.79 -1.15 10.37
C LEU A 45 -1.65 -1.49 9.15
N LEU A 46 -1.87 -2.77 8.91
CA LEU A 46 -2.54 -3.29 7.72
C LEU A 46 -3.58 -4.34 8.10
N GLY A 47 -4.64 -4.44 7.31
CA GLY A 47 -5.58 -5.57 7.38
C GLY A 47 -5.02 -6.81 6.69
N ALA A 48 -5.61 -7.98 6.98
CA ALA A 48 -5.18 -9.25 6.42
C ALA A 48 -5.21 -9.26 4.87
N ASN A 49 -6.25 -8.71 4.26
CA ASN A 49 -6.38 -8.66 2.79
C ASN A 49 -5.25 -7.86 2.14
N THR A 50 -4.89 -6.71 2.72
CA THR A 50 -3.79 -5.88 2.22
C THR A 50 -2.44 -6.59 2.40
N TYR A 51 -2.25 -7.28 3.52
CA TYR A 51 -1.04 -8.08 3.76
C TYR A 51 -0.89 -9.19 2.70
N THR A 52 -1.97 -9.95 2.44
CA THR A 52 -1.98 -11.03 1.45
C THR A 52 -1.72 -10.49 0.04
N CYS A 53 -2.39 -9.41 -0.36
CA CYS A 53 -2.16 -8.76 -1.65
C CYS A 53 -0.69 -8.36 -1.83
N ILE A 54 -0.06 -7.77 -0.80
CA ILE A 54 1.37 -7.43 -0.87
C ILE A 54 2.23 -8.70 -1.04
N PHE A 55 1.93 -9.74 -0.27
CA PHE A 55 2.72 -10.96 -0.30
C PHE A 55 2.65 -11.65 -1.67
N GLU A 56 1.47 -11.72 -2.27
CA GLU A 56 1.22 -12.37 -3.57
C GLU A 56 1.86 -11.61 -4.73
N HIS A 57 1.74 -10.28 -4.76
CA HIS A 57 2.22 -9.46 -5.89
C HIS A 57 3.74 -9.22 -5.85
N TRP A 58 4.38 -9.28 -4.67
CA TRP A 58 5.81 -9.04 -4.50
C TRP A 58 6.63 -10.30 -4.16
N GLY A 59 6.02 -11.50 -4.23
CA GLY A 59 6.72 -12.77 -4.02
C GLY A 59 7.26 -12.96 -2.60
N GLY A 60 6.61 -12.32 -1.63
CA GLY A 60 7.03 -12.27 -0.23
C GLY A 60 6.92 -10.87 0.35
N TRP A 61 7.14 -10.75 1.67
CA TRP A 61 7.13 -9.44 2.33
C TRP A 61 8.34 -8.61 1.86
N PRO A 62 8.15 -7.52 1.10
CA PRO A 62 9.26 -6.77 0.50
C PRO A 62 10.03 -5.96 1.56
N TYR A 63 9.51 -5.89 2.79
CA TYR A 63 9.88 -4.89 3.77
C TYR A 63 10.35 -5.51 5.09
N LYS A 64 11.31 -6.44 4.99
CA LYS A 64 11.85 -7.22 6.13
C LYS A 64 12.48 -6.38 7.25
N SER A 65 12.82 -5.12 6.98
CA SER A 65 13.46 -4.21 7.93
C SER A 65 12.48 -3.36 8.75
N LYS A 66 11.21 -3.26 8.35
CA LYS A 66 10.16 -2.56 9.10
C LYS A 66 9.49 -3.57 10.04
N LYS A 67 9.30 -3.19 11.30
CA LYS A 67 8.68 -4.02 12.35
C LYS A 67 7.22 -3.64 12.57
#